data_AF-R6FSK9-F1
#
_entry.id   AF-R6FSK9-F1
#
_cell.length_a   1.000
_cell.length_b   1.000
_cell.length_c   1.000
_cell.angle_alpha   90.00
_cell.angle_beta   90.00
_cell.angle_gamma   90.00
#
_symmetry.space_group_name_H-M   'P 1'
#
loop_
_entity.id
_entity.type
_entity.pdbx_description
1 polymer ?
#
loop_
_entity_poly.entity_id
_entity_poly.type
_entity_poly.pdbx_seq_one_letter_code
_entity_poly.pdbx_strand_id
1 'polypeptide(L)'
;MKYIYTNEETDAVSIYECLIKNICFGKFETRIYIDWSQGYGSFVVKCAYPSMVEYNFTTISDDEFTDCQRMVLNHLEITGFSYLKDDSGYFIQFDFDNYPVGYIRMHCTQFTFEAPSLPLCAGGNEHRIPWDPIKIEDPLDN
;
A
#
# COMPACT_ATOMS: atom_id res chain seq x y z
N MET A 1 -12.66 18.99 -8.31
CA MET A 1 -13.14 17.71 -8.88
C MET A 1 -12.16 16.65 -8.43
N LYS A 2 -12.62 15.48 -7.97
CA LYS A 2 -11.74 14.37 -7.56
C LYS A 2 -11.75 13.29 -8.63
N TYR A 3 -10.60 12.69 -8.89
CA TYR A 3 -10.47 11.52 -9.75
C TYR A 3 -10.45 10.28 -8.86
N ILE A 4 -11.26 9.28 -9.21
CA ILE A 4 -11.40 8.05 -8.42
C ILE A 4 -11.06 6.89 -9.33
N TYR A 5 -10.05 6.12 -8.93
CA TYR A 5 -9.60 4.92 -9.63
C TYR A 5 -9.82 3.72 -8.71
N THR A 6 -10.41 2.65 -9.22
CA THR A 6 -10.92 1.53 -8.41
C THR A 6 -10.17 0.24 -8.70
N ASN A 7 -9.84 -0.50 -7.64
CA ASN A 7 -9.28 -1.84 -7.70
C ASN A 7 -8.13 -1.96 -8.74
N GLU A 8 -8.39 -2.65 -9.86
CA GLU A 8 -7.44 -3.00 -10.92
C GLU A 8 -7.07 -1.80 -11.84
N GLU A 9 -7.65 -0.61 -11.63
CA GLU A 9 -7.24 0.64 -12.30
C GLU A 9 -5.94 1.23 -11.70
N THR A 10 -5.06 0.38 -11.17
CA THR A 10 -3.84 0.79 -10.45
C THR A 10 -2.86 1.53 -11.35
N ASP A 11 -2.72 1.10 -12.60
CA ASP A 11 -1.78 1.71 -13.54
C ASP A 11 -2.18 3.14 -13.91
N ALA A 12 -3.44 3.52 -13.63
CA ALA A 12 -3.89 4.87 -13.82
C ALA A 12 -3.29 5.84 -12.78
N VAL A 13 -2.72 5.38 -11.66
CA VAL A 13 -2.12 6.22 -10.61
C VAL A 13 -0.77 5.66 -10.18
N SER A 14 0.31 6.41 -10.44
CA SER A 14 1.61 6.11 -9.82
C SER A 14 1.64 6.59 -8.37
N ILE A 15 2.05 5.68 -7.47
CA ILE A 15 2.34 6.02 -6.07
C ILE A 15 3.81 5.80 -5.70
N TYR A 16 4.66 5.54 -6.69
CA TYR A 16 6.10 5.40 -6.51
C TYR A 16 6.72 6.72 -6.02
N GLU A 17 7.69 6.62 -5.11
CA GLU A 17 8.36 7.75 -4.42
C GLU A 17 7.40 8.68 -3.66
N CYS A 18 6.16 8.25 -3.44
CA CYS A 18 5.18 9.02 -2.67
C CYS A 18 5.33 8.74 -1.17
N LEU A 19 5.00 9.72 -0.33
CA LEU A 19 5.17 9.60 1.11
C LEU A 19 3.84 9.28 1.77
N ILE A 20 3.78 8.21 2.55
CA ILE A 20 2.66 8.03 3.49
C ILE A 20 2.74 9.15 4.54
N LYS A 21 1.62 9.78 4.86
CA LYS A 21 1.56 10.81 5.93
C LYS A 21 0.89 10.26 7.17
N ASN A 22 -0.15 9.48 6.95
CA ASN A 22 -1.00 8.98 8.01
C ASN A 22 -1.80 7.78 7.52
N ILE A 23 -2.11 6.86 8.44
CA ILE A 23 -3.02 5.75 8.21
C ILE A 23 -4.10 5.79 9.28
N CYS A 24 -5.34 6.02 8.86
CA CYS A 24 -6.51 5.97 9.72
C CYS A 24 -7.17 4.60 9.58
N PHE A 25 -6.87 3.68 10.49
CA PHE A 25 -7.51 2.38 10.55
C PHE A 25 -8.96 2.50 11.03
N GLY A 26 -9.88 1.86 10.30
CA GLY A 26 -11.31 1.86 10.64
C GLY A 26 -11.95 0.53 10.30
N LYS A 27 -12.95 0.13 11.10
CA LYS A 27 -13.66 -1.16 10.93
C LYS A 27 -14.31 -1.33 9.54
N PHE A 28 -14.78 -0.22 8.96
CA PHE A 28 -15.47 -0.22 7.67
C PHE A 28 -14.59 0.31 6.54
N GLU A 29 -13.61 1.13 6.87
CA GLU A 29 -12.73 1.75 5.89
C GLU A 29 -11.42 2.13 6.57
N THR A 30 -10.29 1.68 6.00
CA THR A 30 -8.97 2.22 6.31
C THR A 30 -8.62 3.28 5.27
N ARG A 31 -8.13 4.44 5.71
CA ARG A 31 -7.68 5.54 4.84
C ARG A 31 -6.18 5.75 4.99
N ILE A 32 -5.45 5.63 3.90
CA ILE A 32 -4.02 5.90 3.81
C ILE A 32 -3.86 7.23 3.10
N TYR A 33 -3.36 8.22 3.82
CA TYR A 33 -3.12 9.56 3.28
C TYR A 33 -1.70 9.60 2.73
N ILE A 34 -1.57 9.93 1.45
CA ILE A 34 -0.31 9.91 0.73
C ILE A 34 -0.07 11.29 0.13
N ASP A 35 1.15 11.80 0.29
CA ASP A 35 1.65 12.93 -0.48
C ASP A 35 2.26 12.44 -1.77
N TRP A 36 1.73 12.96 -2.90
CA TRP A 36 2.46 12.84 -4.15
C TRP A 36 3.77 13.62 -4.04
N SER A 37 4.87 12.93 -4.33
CA SER A 37 6.14 13.60 -4.58
C SER A 37 5.93 14.64 -5.70
N GLN A 38 6.71 15.73 -5.66
CA GLN A 38 6.65 16.83 -6.63
C GLN A 38 5.49 17.85 -6.47
N GLY A 39 4.74 17.85 -5.36
CA GLY A 39 3.91 19.00 -4.97
C GLY A 39 2.50 19.04 -5.56
N TYR A 40 1.98 17.90 -6.04
CA TYR A 40 0.64 17.76 -6.63
C TYR A 40 -0.49 17.61 -5.60
N GLY A 41 -0.16 17.80 -4.31
CA GLY A 41 -1.07 17.68 -3.20
C GLY A 41 -1.16 16.25 -2.67
N SER A 42 -2.07 16.07 -1.71
CA SER A 42 -2.29 14.78 -1.07
C SER A 42 -3.45 14.04 -1.73
N PHE A 43 -3.31 12.73 -1.88
CA PHE A 43 -4.38 11.83 -2.28
C PHE A 43 -4.63 10.78 -1.18
N VAL A 44 -5.73 10.03 -1.32
CA VAL A 44 -6.12 9.02 -0.32
C VAL A 44 -6.30 7.69 -0.98
N VAL A 45 -5.66 6.65 -0.45
CA VAL A 45 -6.02 5.26 -0.73
C VAL A 45 -7.03 4.80 0.31
N LYS A 46 -8.18 4.31 -0.14
CA LYS A 46 -9.22 3.78 0.72
C LYS A 46 -9.31 2.28 0.56
N CYS A 47 -9.41 1.58 1.68
CA CYS A 47 -9.57 0.13 1.72
C CYS A 47 -10.88 -0.18 2.46
N ALA A 48 -11.88 -0.71 1.75
CA ALA A 48 -13.19 -1.02 2.31
C ALA A 48 -13.18 -2.36 3.06
N TYR A 49 -13.83 -2.39 4.23
CA TYR A 49 -13.96 -3.56 5.10
C TYR A 49 -12.62 -4.30 5.30
N PRO A 50 -11.60 -3.61 5.86
CA PRO A 50 -10.32 -4.25 6.12
C PRO A 50 -10.51 -5.41 7.12
N SER A 51 -9.97 -6.56 6.77
CA SER A 51 -10.08 -7.78 7.60
C SER A 51 -8.74 -8.23 8.17
N MET A 52 -7.63 -7.75 7.60
CA MET A 52 -6.28 -8.03 8.07
C MET A 52 -5.38 -6.84 7.76
N VAL A 53 -4.49 -6.50 8.70
CA VAL A 53 -3.38 -5.56 8.53
C VAL A 53 -2.14 -6.27 9.04
N GLU A 54 -1.09 -6.30 8.24
CA GLU A 54 0.21 -6.88 8.54
C GLU A 54 1.29 -5.84 8.22
N TYR A 55 2.32 -5.75 9.05
CA TYR A 55 3.51 -4.96 8.76
C TYR A 55 4.74 -5.73 9.19
N ASN A 56 5.84 -5.53 8.48
CA ASN A 56 7.14 -6.11 8.83
C ASN A 56 8.21 -5.13 8.38
N PHE A 57 8.96 -4.60 9.35
CA PHE A 57 10.08 -3.71 9.09
C PHE A 57 11.36 -4.35 9.60
N THR A 58 12.37 -4.40 8.74
CA THR A 58 13.67 -5.00 9.05
C THR A 58 14.58 -4.05 9.83
N THR A 59 14.31 -2.75 9.77
CA THR A 59 15.19 -1.70 10.32
C THR A 59 14.67 -1.07 11.61
N ILE A 60 13.43 -1.36 12.00
CA ILE A 60 12.82 -0.89 13.25
C ILE A 60 12.10 -2.07 13.90
N SER A 61 12.14 -2.15 15.23
CA SER A 61 11.40 -3.16 15.99
C SER A 61 9.89 -2.87 16.01
N ASP A 62 9.08 -3.89 16.30
CA ASP A 62 7.62 -3.75 16.42
C ASP A 62 7.21 -2.73 17.49
N ASP A 63 7.95 -2.70 18.61
CA ASP A 63 7.74 -1.75 19.70
C ASP A 63 8.02 -0.31 19.23
N GLU A 64 9.11 -0.10 18.50
CA GLU A 64 9.44 1.20 17.90
C GLU A 64 8.41 1.64 16.86
N PHE A 65 7.91 0.71 16.03
CA PHE A 65 6.86 1.03 15.07
C PHE A 65 5.55 1.41 15.77
N THR A 66 5.16 0.67 16.81
CA THR A 66 3.93 0.90 17.58
C THR A 66 3.96 2.23 18.33
N ASP A 67 5.08 2.55 18.98
CA ASP A 67 5.24 3.80 19.72
C ASP A 67 5.42 5.01 18.80
N CYS A 68 6.03 4.81 17.63
CA CYS A 68 6.37 5.88 16.69
C CYS A 68 5.44 5.95 15.48
N GLN A 69 4.26 5.32 15.47
CA GLN A 69 3.34 5.33 14.33
C GLN A 69 3.13 6.75 13.76
N ARG A 70 3.12 7.80 14.58
CA ARG A 70 2.99 9.18 14.06
C ARG A 70 4.28 9.80 13.49
N MET A 71 5.46 9.41 14.01
CA MET A 71 6.76 9.94 13.56
C MET A 71 7.30 9.18 12.35
N VAL A 72 7.16 7.85 12.34
CA VAL A 72 7.67 6.98 11.29
C VAL A 72 6.86 7.12 10.00
N LEU A 73 5.52 7.26 10.09
CA LEU A 73 4.68 7.34 8.90
C LEU A 73 5.11 8.47 7.96
N ASN A 74 5.47 9.66 8.46
CA ASN A 74 5.88 10.80 7.62
C ASN A 74 7.20 10.60 6.82
N HIS A 75 7.93 9.52 7.07
CA HIS A 75 9.17 9.18 6.39
C HIS A 75 9.05 7.92 5.50
N LEU A 76 7.86 7.29 5.43
CA LEU A 76 7.64 6.09 4.63
C LEU A 76 7.46 6.46 3.16
N GLU A 77 8.55 6.41 2.41
CA GLU A 77 8.57 6.56 0.97
C GLU A 77 8.24 5.23 0.29
N ILE A 78 7.14 5.21 -0.44
CA ILE A 78 6.64 4.03 -1.14
C ILE A 78 7.56 3.74 -2.33
N THR A 79 8.23 2.59 -2.32
CA THR A 79 9.06 2.12 -3.44
C THR A 79 8.37 1.03 -4.25
N GLY A 80 7.25 0.50 -3.74
CA GLY A 80 6.44 -0.47 -4.45
C GLY A 80 4.99 -0.47 -4.00
N PHE A 81 4.10 -0.76 -4.94
CA PHE A 81 2.70 -1.09 -4.66
C PHE A 81 2.34 -2.35 -5.43
N SER A 82 1.68 -3.29 -4.77
CA SER A 82 1.18 -4.49 -5.43
C SER A 82 -0.18 -4.90 -4.88
N TYR A 83 -0.94 -5.63 -5.68
CA TYR A 83 -2.19 -6.22 -5.24
C TYR A 83 -2.38 -7.64 -5.77
N LEU A 84 -3.12 -8.45 -5.02
CA LEU A 84 -3.60 -9.77 -5.41
C LEU A 84 -5.09 -9.86 -5.12
N LYS A 85 -5.86 -10.25 -6.11
CA LYS A 85 -7.29 -10.55 -5.95
C LYS A 85 -7.47 -12.01 -5.53
N ASP A 86 -8.32 -12.23 -4.56
CA ASP A 86 -8.78 -13.57 -4.16
C ASP A 86 -10.32 -13.66 -4.20
N ASP A 87 -10.88 -14.77 -3.69
CA ASP A 87 -12.33 -15.00 -3.67
C ASP A 87 -13.09 -14.05 -2.73
N SER A 88 -12.38 -13.41 -1.79
CA SER A 88 -12.95 -12.60 -0.70
C SER A 88 -12.64 -11.10 -0.81
N GLY A 89 -11.75 -10.71 -1.72
CA GLY A 89 -11.37 -9.32 -1.95
C GLY A 89 -9.99 -9.17 -2.58
N TYR A 90 -9.20 -8.29 -1.98
CA TYR A 90 -7.88 -7.89 -2.44
C TYR A 90 -6.92 -7.82 -1.26
N PHE A 91 -5.79 -8.48 -1.41
CA PHE A 91 -4.60 -8.10 -0.69
C PHE A 91 -3.91 -6.96 -1.43
N ILE A 92 -3.56 -5.90 -0.70
CA ILE A 92 -2.71 -4.82 -1.18
C ILE A 92 -1.46 -4.75 -0.33
N GLN A 93 -0.34 -4.32 -0.92
CA GLN A 93 0.93 -4.16 -0.24
C GLN A 93 1.63 -2.89 -0.69
N PHE A 94 2.18 -2.17 0.28
CA PHE A 94 3.09 -1.05 0.10
C PHE A 94 4.47 -1.50 0.56
N ASP A 95 5.47 -1.30 -0.29
CA ASP A 95 6.87 -1.63 -0.03
C ASP A 95 7.69 -0.37 0.23
N PHE A 96 8.69 -0.51 1.10
CA PHE A 96 9.59 0.55 1.51
C PHE A 96 11.02 0.01 1.47
N ASP A 97 11.79 0.40 0.46
CA ASP A 97 13.21 0.02 0.34
C ASP A 97 14.15 1.05 0.98
N ASN A 98 13.60 2.20 1.36
CA ASN A 98 14.27 3.27 2.09
C ASN A 98 13.89 3.23 3.57
N TYR A 99 14.74 3.75 4.46
CA TYR A 99 14.53 3.65 5.91
C TYR A 99 13.19 4.29 6.35
N PRO A 100 12.32 3.55 7.08
CA PRO A 100 12.48 2.14 7.48
C PRO A 100 12.15 1.13 6.36
N VAL A 101 13.00 0.10 6.21
CA VAL A 101 12.88 -0.89 5.15
C VAL A 101 11.91 -2.01 5.53
N GLY A 102 10.89 -2.28 4.72
CA GLY A 102 9.86 -3.26 5.02
C GLY A 102 8.62 -3.17 4.14
N TYR A 103 7.49 -3.64 4.67
CA TYR A 103 6.19 -3.53 4.01
C TYR A 103 5.03 -3.28 4.98
N ILE A 104 3.95 -2.76 4.42
CA ILE A 104 2.61 -2.76 5.02
C ILE A 104 1.68 -3.48 4.04
N ARG A 105 1.01 -4.53 4.52
CA ARG A 105 0.06 -5.35 3.76
C ARG A 105 -1.32 -5.31 4.40
N MET A 106 -2.36 -5.31 3.58
CA MET A 106 -3.74 -5.27 4.05
C MET A 106 -4.65 -6.12 3.19
N HIS A 107 -5.59 -6.82 3.81
CA HIS A 107 -6.69 -7.49 3.10
C HIS A 107 -7.97 -6.67 3.24
N CYS A 108 -8.64 -6.40 2.11
CA CYS A 108 -9.85 -5.58 2.03
C CYS A 108 -10.77 -6.07 0.92
N THR A 109 -12.07 -5.77 0.98
CA THR A 109 -13.00 -6.22 -0.07
C THR A 109 -12.82 -5.45 -1.37
N GLN A 110 -12.43 -4.18 -1.27
CA GLN A 110 -12.23 -3.24 -2.38
C GLN A 110 -11.25 -2.16 -1.96
N PHE A 111 -10.52 -1.58 -2.92
CA PHE A 111 -9.70 -0.40 -2.68
C PHE A 111 -9.85 0.65 -3.78
N THR A 112 -9.58 1.91 -3.44
CA THR A 112 -9.65 3.03 -4.40
C THR A 112 -8.53 4.04 -4.17
N PHE A 113 -8.10 4.70 -5.24
CA PHE A 113 -7.25 5.89 -5.21
C PHE A 113 -8.11 7.13 -5.47
N GLU A 114 -8.23 8.01 -4.48
CA GLU A 114 -8.90 9.31 -4.61
C GLU A 114 -7.87 10.42 -4.83
N ALA A 115 -7.57 10.72 -6.09
CA ALA A 115 -6.59 11.72 -6.49
C ALA A 115 -7.21 13.13 -6.64
N PRO A 116 -6.49 14.20 -6.22
CA PRO A 116 -6.95 15.58 -6.36
C PRO A 116 -6.88 16.11 -7.81
N SER A 117 -6.06 15.49 -8.66
CA SER A 117 -5.88 15.81 -10.08
C SER A 117 -5.59 14.56 -10.90
N LEU A 118 -5.46 14.71 -12.21
CA LEU A 118 -4.88 13.65 -13.05
C LEU A 118 -3.42 13.40 -12.63
N PRO A 119 -2.97 12.14 -12.65
CA PRO A 119 -1.58 11.79 -12.37
C PRO A 119 -0.66 12.22 -13.50
N LEU A 120 0.58 12.55 -13.16
CA LEU A 120 1.60 12.94 -14.12
C LEU A 120 2.08 11.80 -15.00
N CYS A 121 2.17 10.61 -14.39
CA CYS A 121 2.64 9.39 -15.03
C CYS A 121 1.70 8.25 -14.60
N ALA A 122 1.22 7.50 -15.59
CA ALA A 122 0.64 6.18 -15.38
C ALA A 122 1.76 5.16 -15.10
N GLY A 123 1.46 4.08 -14.39
CA GLY A 123 2.42 3.02 -14.03
C GLY A 123 3.15 3.27 -12.69
N GLY A 124 4.31 2.64 -12.49
CA GLY A 124 5.10 2.79 -11.25
C GLY A 124 4.69 1.87 -10.10
N ASN A 125 3.60 1.12 -10.25
CA ASN A 125 3.16 0.07 -9.33
C ASN A 125 3.74 -1.31 -9.71
N GLU A 126 4.81 -1.34 -10.52
CA GLU A 126 5.37 -2.56 -11.06
C GLU A 126 6.41 -3.16 -10.10
N HIS A 127 5.94 -3.74 -9.00
CA HIS A 127 6.70 -4.77 -8.30
C HIS A 127 5.79 -5.98 -8.04
N ARG A 128 5.87 -6.96 -8.95
CA ARG A 128 5.42 -8.33 -8.64
C ARG A 128 6.37 -8.87 -7.57
N ILE A 129 6.01 -8.74 -6.31
CA ILE A 129 6.58 -9.61 -5.29
C ILE A 129 5.99 -10.99 -5.55
N PRO A 130 6.80 -12.08 -5.58
CA PRO A 130 6.25 -13.41 -5.53
C PRO A 130 5.42 -13.49 -4.26
N TRP A 131 4.10 -13.53 -4.44
CA TRP A 131 3.18 -13.90 -3.36
C TRP A 131 3.60 -15.30 -2.95
N ASP A 132 4.26 -15.44 -1.80
CA ASP A 132 4.37 -16.73 -1.11
C ASP A 132 3.13 -16.82 -0.21
N PRO A 133 2.03 -17.45 -0.65
CA PRO A 133 0.80 -17.50 0.13
C PRO A 133 0.88 -18.64 1.16
N ILE A 134 2.09 -19.07 1.55
CA ILE A 134 2.54 -20.42 1.99
C ILE A 134 3.43 -21.00 0.89
N LYS A 135 4.66 -21.44 1.22
CA LYS A 135 5.39 -22.44 0.42
C LYS A 135 4.45 -23.62 0.17
N ILE A 136 3.78 -23.64 -0.97
CA ILE A 136 3.35 -24.91 -1.56
C ILE A 136 4.56 -25.28 -2.39
N GLU A 137 5.40 -26.15 -1.82
CA GLU A 137 6.38 -26.89 -2.60
C GLU A 137 5.69 -27.36 -3.87
N ASP A 138 6.21 -26.94 -5.02
CA ASP A 138 5.89 -27.56 -6.30
C ASP A 138 6.02 -29.07 -6.11
N PRO A 139 4.96 -29.89 -6.28
CA PRO A 139 5.15 -31.31 -6.45
C PRO A 139 5.62 -31.53 -7.90
N LEU A 140 6.83 -31.06 -8.19
CA LEU A 140 7.56 -31.37 -9.40
C LEU A 140 9.00 -31.74 -9.04
N ASP A 141 9.12 -32.74 -8.19
CA ASP A 141 10.16 -33.75 -8.36
C ASP A 141 9.45 -35.12 -8.39
N ASN A 142 9.25 -35.60 -9.61
CA ASN A 142 9.06 -37.02 -9.90
C ASN A 142 10.34 -37.79 -9.55
#